data_AF-A0A1F4DVB2-F1
#
_entry.id   AF-A0A1F4DVB2-F1
#
_cell.length_a   1.000
_cell.length_b   1.000
_cell.length_c   1.000
_cell.angle_alpha   90.00
_cell.angle_beta   90.00
_cell.angle_gamma   90.00
#
_symmetry.space_group_name_H-M   'P 1'
#
loop_
_entity.id
_entity.type
_entity.pdbx_description
1 polymer ?
#
loop_
_entity_poly.entity_id
_entity_poly.type
_entity_poly.pdbx_seq_one_letter_code
_entity_poly.pdbx_strand_id
1 'polypeptide(L)'
;MTIRTQARHKSTDSKGRVALGGHFANRAVIVEHKSDDEVIVRLARVIPEREAWLYENPKALALVRRGLDQARKGNVAKNPPDVKKAAKLARQLED
;
A
#
# COMPACT_ATOMS: atom_id res chain seq x y z
N MET A 1 -8.27 -11.77 22.04
CA MET A 1 -7.64 -10.46 22.35
C MET A 1 -8.72 -9.40 22.25
N THR A 2 -9.35 -9.07 23.39
CA THR A 2 -10.53 -8.19 23.43
C THR A 2 -10.07 -6.74 23.25
N ILE A 3 -10.39 -6.14 22.10
CA ILE A 3 -10.11 -4.72 21.85
C ILE A 3 -11.09 -3.92 22.72
N ARG A 4 -10.59 -3.23 23.74
CA ARG A 4 -11.40 -2.25 24.49
C ARG A 4 -11.63 -1.05 23.59
N THR A 5 -12.88 -0.84 23.17
CA THR A 5 -13.30 0.43 22.56
C THR A 5 -13.15 1.52 23.60
N GLN A 6 -12.13 2.37 23.46
CA GLN A 6 -12.03 3.59 24.27
C GLN A 6 -12.73 4.73 23.54
N ALA A 7 -13.90 5.12 24.03
CA ALA A 7 -14.58 6.32 23.59
C ALA A 7 -13.96 7.52 24.31
N ARG A 8 -13.43 8.48 23.54
CA ARG A 8 -12.92 9.75 24.08
C ARG A 8 -13.65 10.89 23.38
N HIS A 9 -14.33 11.71 24.16
CA HIS A 9 -14.97 12.92 23.63
C HIS A 9 -13.92 13.88 23.06
N LYS A 10 -14.19 14.40 21.87
CA LYS A 10 -13.40 15.44 21.20
C LYS A 10 -14.38 16.42 20.56
N SER A 11 -14.10 17.71 20.73
CA SER A 11 -14.85 18.76 20.06
C SER A 11 -14.25 19.06 18.69
N THR A 12 -15.10 19.51 17.77
CA THR A 12 -14.68 20.05 16.48
C THR A 12 -14.21 21.50 16.62
N ASP A 13 -13.36 21.94 15.70
CA ASP A 13 -13.02 23.36 15.57
C ASP A 13 -14.10 24.13 14.78
N SER A 14 -13.91 25.45 14.61
CA SER A 14 -14.82 26.31 13.85
C SER A 14 -14.96 25.95 12.36
N LYS A 15 -14.14 25.02 11.86
CA LYS A 15 -14.16 24.52 10.49
C LYS A 15 -14.63 23.06 10.42
N GLY A 16 -15.19 22.53 11.51
CA GLY A 16 -15.73 21.17 11.58
C GLY A 16 -14.67 20.07 11.65
N ARG A 17 -13.40 20.39 11.94
CA ARG A 17 -12.31 19.40 11.95
C ARG A 17 -12.19 18.77 13.32
N VAL A 18 -11.85 17.47 13.35
CA VAL A 18 -11.54 16.74 14.59
C VAL A 18 -10.09 16.25 14.56
N ALA A 19 -9.32 16.54 15.61
CA ALA A 19 -7.96 16.07 15.73
C ALA A 19 -7.95 14.58 16.12
N LEU A 20 -7.64 13.67 15.19
CA LEU A 20 -7.62 12.22 15.45
C LEU A 20 -6.45 11.76 16.34
N GLY A 21 -5.36 12.53 16.39
CA GLY A 21 -4.18 12.28 17.22
C GLY A 21 -3.06 11.54 16.49
N GLY A 22 -1.96 11.24 17.20
CA GLY A 22 -0.70 10.78 16.61
C GLY A 22 -0.78 9.47 15.81
N HIS A 23 -1.75 8.59 16.11
CA HIS A 23 -1.95 7.36 15.34
C HIS A 23 -2.33 7.61 13.87
N PHE A 24 -2.99 8.73 13.59
CA PHE A 24 -3.46 9.13 12.26
C PHE A 24 -2.61 10.25 11.64
N ALA A 25 -1.64 10.80 12.37
CA ALA A 25 -0.81 11.90 11.88
C ALA A 25 0.03 11.46 10.66
N ASN A 26 0.07 12.29 9.63
CA ASN A 26 0.82 12.07 8.38
C ASN A 26 0.51 10.74 7.68
N ARG A 27 -0.72 10.24 7.81
CA ARG A 27 -1.17 9.01 7.16
C ARG A 27 -2.40 9.29 6.30
N ALA A 28 -2.48 8.62 5.15
CA ALA A 28 -3.69 8.61 4.35
C ALA A 28 -4.80 7.90 5.13
N VAL A 29 -6.02 8.42 5.01
CA VAL A 29 -7.22 7.84 5.63
C VAL A 29 -8.35 7.76 4.62
N ILE A 30 -9.18 6.74 4.76
CA ILE A 30 -10.48 6.65 4.10
C ILE A 30 -11.53 7.08 5.12
N VAL A 31 -12.37 8.03 4.73
CA VAL A 31 -13.48 8.55 5.54
C VAL A 31 -14.77 8.09 4.88
N GLU A 32 -15.53 7.25 5.58
CA GLU A 32 -16.84 6.76 5.13
C GLU A 32 -17.95 7.37 5.98
N HIS A 33 -18.93 8.01 5.34
CA HIS A 33 -20.15 8.47 6.02
C HIS A 33 -21.15 7.32 6.02
N LYS A 34 -21.49 6.80 7.20
CA LYS A 34 -22.47 5.73 7.36
C LYS A 34 -23.90 6.24 7.58
N SER A 35 -24.02 7.39 8.24
CA SER A 35 -25.27 8.10 8.48
C SER A 35 -24.96 9.58 8.73
N ASP A 36 -25.99 10.36 9.05
CA ASP A 36 -25.85 11.78 9.39
C ASP A 36 -24.97 12.00 10.64
N ASP A 37 -24.97 11.03 11.56
CA ASP A 37 -24.24 11.12 12.84
C ASP A 37 -23.05 10.17 12.96
N GLU A 38 -22.82 9.30 11.96
CA GLU A 38 -21.76 8.28 12.00
C GLU A 38 -20.79 8.41 10.83
N VAL A 39 -19.51 8.58 11.18
CA VAL A 39 -18.38 8.52 10.25
C VAL A 39 -17.38 7.48 10.70
N ILE A 40 -16.92 6.64 9.77
CA ILE A 40 -15.85 5.67 9.98
C ILE A 40 -14.56 6.18 9.33
N VAL A 41 -13.48 6.26 10.11
CA VAL A 41 -12.15 6.61 9.62
C VAL A 41 -11.24 5.40 9.69
N ARG A 42 -10.67 5.00 8.54
CA ARG A 42 -9.73 3.88 8.43
C ARG A 42 -8.40 4.36 7.87
N LEU A 43 -7.30 3.77 8.32
CA LEU A 43 -5.99 4.01 7.71
C LEU A 43 -5.95 3.44 6.30
N ALA A 44 -5.37 4.22 5.38
CA ALA A 44 -5.19 3.84 3.99
C ALA A 44 -3.70 3.73 3.65
N ARG A 45 -3.40 2.88 2.67
CA ARG A 45 -2.09 2.81 2.00
C ARG A 45 -2.28 3.33 0.58
N VAL A 46 -1.52 4.36 0.22
CA VAL A 46 -1.54 4.92 -1.14
C VAL A 46 -0.59 4.10 -2.01
N ILE A 47 -1.09 3.64 -3.16
CA ILE A 47 -0.32 2.89 -4.16
C ILE A 47 -0.39 3.72 -5.44
N PRO A 48 0.75 4.07 -6.08
CA PRO A 48 0.75 4.73 -7.38
C PRO A 48 0.00 3.89 -8.41
N GLU A 49 -0.75 4.54 -9.31
CA GLU A 49 -1.59 3.85 -10.31
C GLU A 49 -0.78 2.85 -11.16
N ARG A 50 0.39 3.25 -11.64
CA ARG A 50 1.32 2.39 -12.40
C ARG A 50 1.79 1.12 -11.64
N GLU A 51 1.59 1.06 -10.33
CA GLU A 51 1.95 -0.08 -9.46
C GLU A 51 0.71 -0.85 -8.98
N ALA A 52 -0.50 -0.33 -9.18
CA ALA A 52 -1.74 -0.94 -8.70
C ALA A 52 -1.97 -2.34 -9.29
N TRP A 53 -1.64 -2.53 -10.57
CA TRP A 53 -1.77 -3.80 -11.30
C TRP A 53 -1.10 -4.98 -10.56
N LEU A 54 0.01 -4.73 -9.85
CA LEU A 54 0.73 -5.77 -9.13
C LEU A 54 -0.10 -6.32 -7.97
N TYR A 55 -0.88 -5.46 -7.32
CA TYR A 55 -1.73 -5.85 -6.19
C TYR A 55 -3.05 -6.50 -6.64
N GLU A 56 -3.49 -6.21 -7.85
CA GLU A 56 -4.66 -6.82 -8.49
C GLU A 56 -4.38 -8.23 -9.04
N ASN A 57 -3.10 -8.59 -9.23
CA ASN A 57 -2.68 -9.90 -9.71
C ASN A 57 -2.02 -10.72 -8.58
N PRO A 58 -2.75 -11.62 -7.89
CA PRO A 58 -2.22 -12.38 -6.76
C PRO A 58 -1.00 -13.24 -7.12
N LYS A 59 -0.95 -13.77 -8.34
CA LYS A 59 0.16 -14.60 -8.83
C LYS A 59 1.42 -13.76 -8.99
N ALA A 60 1.33 -12.61 -9.66
CA ALA A 60 2.46 -11.69 -9.83
C ALA A 60 2.97 -11.20 -8.47
N LEU A 61 2.07 -10.80 -7.57
CA LEU A 61 2.41 -10.36 -6.22
C LEU A 61 3.15 -11.45 -5.43
N ALA A 62 2.68 -12.70 -5.49
CA ALA A 62 3.33 -13.83 -4.82
C ALA A 62 4.74 -14.08 -5.34
N LEU A 63 4.94 -13.99 -6.66
CA LEU A 63 6.25 -14.16 -7.29
C LEU A 63 7.22 -13.04 -6.88
N VAL A 64 6.78 -11.77 -6.89
CA VAL A 64 7.60 -10.64 -6.45
C VAL A 64 7.97 -10.78 -4.98
N ARG A 65 7.02 -11.10 -4.10
CA ARG A 65 7.28 -11.31 -2.67
C ARG A 65 8.28 -12.44 -2.41
N ARG A 66 8.14 -13.55 -3.14
CA ARG A 66 9.09 -14.67 -3.08
C ARG A 66 10.49 -14.23 -3.53
N GLY A 67 10.59 -13.51 -4.64
CA GLY A 67 11.87 -12.99 -5.14
C GLY A 67 12.55 -12.07 -4.13
N LEU A 68 11.80 -11.17 -3.49
CA LEU A 68 12.32 -10.29 -2.43
C LEU A 68 12.82 -11.07 -1.21
N ASP A 69 12.12 -12.13 -0.81
CA ASP A 69 12.57 -13.01 0.28
C ASP A 69 13.84 -13.79 -0.08
N GLN A 70 13.91 -14.33 -1.31
CA GLN A 70 15.10 -14.99 -1.83
C GLN A 70 16.31 -14.04 -1.87
N ALA A 71 16.13 -12.82 -2.37
CA ALA A 71 17.17 -11.80 -2.40
C ALA A 71 17.67 -11.44 -1.00
N ARG A 72 16.75 -11.28 -0.03
CA ARG A 72 17.10 -11.03 1.38
C ARG A 72 17.96 -12.15 1.97
N LYS A 73 17.71 -13.41 1.58
CA LYS A 73 18.45 -14.59 2.02
C LYS A 73 19.73 -14.85 1.22
N GLY A 74 20.04 -14.03 0.22
CA GLY A 74 21.17 -14.25 -0.69
C GLY A 74 20.97 -15.41 -1.68
N ASN A 75 19.75 -15.96 -1.77
CA ASN A 75 19.39 -17.06 -2.66
C ASN A 75 19.13 -16.55 -4.08
N VAL A 76 20.16 -16.03 -4.72
CA VAL A 76 20.13 -15.54 -6.10
C VAL A 76 20.71 -16.57 -7.06
N ALA A 77 20.29 -16.54 -8.32
CA ALA A 77 20.86 -17.42 -9.34
C ALA A 77 22.35 -17.12 -9.52
N LYS A 78 23.19 -18.16 -9.54
CA LYS A 78 24.64 -18.03 -9.79
C LYS A 78 24.93 -17.43 -11.16
N ASN A 79 24.08 -17.72 -12.13
CA ASN A 79 24.12 -17.17 -13.47
C ASN A 79 22.89 -16.29 -13.68
N PRO A 80 22.99 -14.97 -13.45
CA PRO A 80 21.87 -14.07 -13.67
C PRO A 80 21.56 -13.93 -15.16
N PRO A 81 20.31 -13.65 -15.54
CA PRO A 81 19.95 -13.35 -16.91
C PRO A 81 20.67 -12.09 -17.40
N ASP A 82 21.08 -12.09 -18.68
CA ASP A 82 21.71 -10.93 -19.31
C ASP A 82 20.68 -9.84 -19.60
N VAL A 83 20.60 -8.89 -18.66
CA VAL A 83 19.70 -7.74 -18.74
C VAL A 83 20.00 -6.81 -19.92
N LYS A 84 21.25 -6.75 -20.40
CA LYS A 84 21.61 -5.91 -21.56
C LYS A 84 21.08 -6.52 -22.85
N LYS A 85 21.20 -7.84 -23.00
CA LYS A 85 20.64 -8.55 -24.14
C LYS A 85 19.11 -8.46 -24.16
N ALA A 86 18.47 -8.60 -22.99
CA ALA A 86 17.03 -8.44 -22.86
C ALA A 86 16.55 -7.03 -23.23
N ALA A 87 17.25 -5.98 -22.74
CA ALA A 87 16.92 -4.60 -23.09
C ALA A 87 17.12 -4.30 -24.59
N LYS A 88 18.15 -4.88 -25.21
CA LYS A 88 18.36 -4.75 -26.67
C LYS A 88 17.21 -5.38 -27.46
N LEU A 89 16.76 -6.57 -27.06
CA LEU A 89 15.63 -7.25 -27.70
C LEU A 89 14.33 -6.46 -27.53
N ALA A 90 14.06 -5.92 -26.34
CA ALA A 90 12.85 -5.12 -26.09
C ALA A 90 12.76 -3.90 -27.05
N ARG A 91 13.86 -3.18 -27.26
CA ARG A 91 13.92 -2.05 -28.22
C ARG A 91 13.71 -2.47 -29.68
N GLN A 92 13.94 -3.73 -30.02
CA GLN A 92 13.72 -4.26 -31.38
C GLN A 92 12.27 -4.70 -31.60
N LEU A 93 11.49 -4.84 -30.52
CA LEU A 93 10.08 -5.27 -30.53
C LEU A 93 9.12 -4.10 -30.30
N GLU A 94 9.63 -2.90 -30.03
CA GLU A 94 8.86 -1.66 -30.08
C GLU A 94 8.70 -1.28 -31.56
N ASP A 95 7.53 -1.57 -32.13
CA ASP A 95 7.04 -1.01 -33.41
C ASP A 95 6.75 0.50 -33.27
#